data_AF-A0A2T0QCP4-F1
#
_entry.id   AF-A0A2T0QCP4-F1
#
_cell.length_a   1.000
_cell.length_b   1.000
_cell.length_c   1.000
_cell.angle_alpha   90.00
_cell.angle_beta   90.00
_cell.angle_gamma   90.00
#
_symmetry.space_group_name_H-M   'P 1'
#
loop_
_entity.id
_entity.type
_entity.pdbx_description
1 polymer ?
#
loop_
_entity_poly.entity_id
_entity_poly.type
_entity_poly.pdbx_seq_one_letter_code
_entity_poly.pdbx_strand_id
1 'polypeptide(L)' 'MDERCLLEGHRQTLVSSHYTSQGIVRYLRCACGRWQVELAGHPLPGTERPAPAAHG' A
#
# COMPACT_ATOMS: atom_id res chain seq x y z
N MET A 1 1.53 -8.11 1.15
CA MET A 1 0.06 -7.90 1.20
C MET A 1 -0.35 -8.19 2.62
N ASP A 2 -0.90 -7.21 3.34
CA ASP A 2 -1.39 -7.50 4.69
C ASP A 2 -2.66 -8.35 4.59
N GLU A 3 -2.65 -9.48 5.29
CA GLU A 3 -3.70 -10.51 5.22
C GLU A 3 -5.08 -9.95 5.63
N ARG A 4 -5.14 -8.93 6.50
CA ARG A 4 -6.40 -8.36 6.97
C ARG A 4 -7.16 -7.60 5.88
N CYS A 5 -6.44 -6.82 5.07
CA CYS A 5 -7.06 -6.13 3.93
C CYS A 5 -7.63 -7.09 2.89
N LEU A 6 -6.97 -8.24 2.72
CA LEU A 6 -7.41 -9.32 1.82
C LEU A 6 -8.63 -10.06 2.38
N LEU A 7 -8.60 -10.41 3.67
CA LEU A 7 -9.68 -11.10 4.37
C LEU A 7 -10.97 -10.29 4.39
N GLU A 8 -10.86 -8.97 4.53
CA GLU A 8 -12.00 -8.04 4.61
C GLU A 8 -12.50 -7.57 3.23
N GLY A 9 -11.89 -8.02 2.13
CA GLY A 9 -12.31 -7.67 0.77
C GLY A 9 -12.22 -6.17 0.45
N HIS A 10 -11.40 -5.42 1.18
CA HIS A 10 -11.35 -3.97 1.07
C HIS A 10 -10.68 -3.54 -0.25
N ARG A 11 -11.39 -2.71 -1.02
CA ARG A 11 -10.86 -2.16 -2.27
C ARG A 11 -9.67 -1.24 -2.00
N GLN A 12 -8.57 -1.49 -2.71
CA GLN A 12 -7.42 -0.60 -2.71
C GLN A 12 -7.65 0.55 -3.70
N THR A 13 -7.31 1.77 -3.27
CA THR A 13 -7.36 2.96 -4.11
C THR A 13 -5.94 3.44 -4.38
N LEU A 14 -5.60 3.64 -5.66
CA LEU A 14 -4.34 4.25 -6.06
C LEU A 14 -4.34 5.73 -5.64
N VAL A 15 -3.35 6.12 -4.83
CA VAL A 15 -3.18 7.50 -4.37
C VAL A 15 -2.17 8.26 -5.22
N SER A 16 -1.04 7.63 -5.55
CA SER A 16 0.00 8.22 -6.39
C SER A 16 0.81 7.15 -7.12
N SER A 17 1.39 7.54 -8.27
CA SER A 17 2.31 6.70 -9.03
C SER A 17 3.52 7.49 -9.50
N HIS A 18 4.71 6.91 -9.39
CA HIS A 18 5.97 7.53 -9.77
C HIS A 18 6.78 6.60 -10.66
N TYR A 19 7.30 7.12 -11.77
CA TYR A 19 8.24 6.38 -12.61
C TYR A 19 9.64 6.44 -12.03
N THR A 20 10.30 5.30 -11.96
CA THR A 20 11.70 5.16 -11.53
C THR A 20 12.45 4.31 -12.55
N SER A 21 13.78 4.28 -12.48
CA SER A 21 14.60 3.40 -13.33
C SER A 21 14.30 1.90 -13.11
N GLN A 22 13.75 1.54 -11.95
CA GLN A 22 13.38 0.17 -11.57
C GLN A 22 11.92 -0.17 -11.95
N GLY A 23 11.18 0.77 -12.55
CA GLY A 23 9.77 0.63 -12.92
C GLY A 23 8.86 1.62 -12.21
N ILE A 24 7.55 1.38 -12.28
CA ILE A 24 6.54 2.24 -11.69
C ILE A 24 6.36 1.88 -10.22
N VAL A 25 6.52 2.84 -9.33
CA VAL A 25 6.13 2.75 -7.93
C VAL A 25 4.69 3.23 -7.78
N ARG A 26 3.83 2.46 -7.11
CA ARG A 26 2.45 2.82 -6.81
C ARG A 26 2.23 2.86 -5.31
N TYR A 27 1.63 3.94 -4.83
CA TYR A 27 1.20 4.10 -3.45
C TYR A 27 -0.31 3.90 -3.39
N LEU A 28 -0.77 2.87 -2.69
CA LEU A 28 -2.18 2.55 -2.53
C LEU A 28 -2.60 2.70 -1.09
N ARG A 29 -3.87 3.07 -0.90
CA ARG A 29 -4.51 3.14 0.40
C ARG A 29 -5.74 2.26 0.41
N CYS A 30 -5.84 1.43 1.44
CA CYS A 30 -7.00 0.61 1.71
C CYS A 30 -8.10 1.44 2.37
N ALA A 31 -9.37 1.03 2.22
CA ALA A 31 -10.49 1.62 2.93
C ALA A 31 -10.30 1.58 4.47
N CYS A 32 -9.60 0.57 5.01
CA CYS A 32 -9.27 0.49 6.44
C CYS A 32 -8.12 1.44 6.88
N GLY A 33 -7.56 2.23 5.96
CA GLY A 33 -6.52 3.21 6.24
C GLY A 33 -5.07 2.70 6.10
N ARG A 34 -4.85 1.39 5.89
CA ARG A 34 -3.52 0.81 5.68
C ARG A 34 -2.92 1.21 4.32
N TRP A 35 -1.61 1.43 4.31
CA TRP A 35 -0.82 1.73 3.11
C TRP A 35 -0.23 0.46 2.50
N GLN A 36 -0.12 0.46 1.17
CA GLN A 36 0.64 -0.51 0.40
C GLN A 36 1.49 0.21 -0.64
N VAL A 37 2.72 -0.26 -0.84
CA VAL A 37 3.60 0.21 -1.91
C VAL A 37 3.88 -0.96 -2.85
N GLU A 38 3.71 -0.72 -4.14
CA GLU A 38 4.03 -1.67 -5.19
C GLU A 38 5.14 -1.13 -6.08
N LEU A 39 6.05 -1.99 -6.50
CA LEU A 39 7.04 -1.70 -7.53
C LEU A 39 6.81 -2.63 -8.71
N ALA A 40 6.66 -2.05 -9.90
CA ALA A 40 6.41 -2.78 -11.13
C ALA A 40 5.21 -3.76 -11.04
N GLY A 41 4.19 -3.41 -10.24
CA GLY A 41 3.01 -4.27 -10.01
C GLY A 41 3.20 -5.36 -8.95
N HIS A 42 4.33 -5.38 -8.24
CA HIS A 42 4.61 -6.32 -7.17
C HIS A 42 4.66 -5.59 -5.82
N PRO A 43 3.97 -6.07 -4.77
CA PRO A 43 4.05 -5.46 -3.45
C PRO A 43 5.47 -5.58 -2.91
N LEU A 44 6.03 -4.46 -2.43
CA LEU A 44 7.36 -4.45 -1.84
C LEU A 44 7.30 -5.04 -0.41
N PRO A 45 8.08 -6.10 -0.09
CA PRO A 45 8.12 -6.65 1.26
C PRO A 45 8.68 -5.61 2.25
N GLY A 46 8.06 -5.48 3.43
CA GLY A 46 8.51 -4.57 4.49
C GLY A 46 8.18 -3.08 4.28
N THR A 47 7.41 -2.73 3.22
CA THR A 47 6.93 -1.35 3.01
C THR A 47 5.53 -1.09 3.59
N GLU A 48 5.03 -2.00 4.41
CA GLU A 48 3.97 -1.69 5.36
C GLU A 48 4.50 -0.62 6.31
N ARG A 49 4.34 0.65 5.94
CA ARG A 49 4.53 1.72 6.90
C ARG A 49 3.58 1.38 8.06
N PRO A 50 4.07 1.17 9.30
CA PRO A 50 3.16 1.01 10.43
C PRO A 50 2.22 2.20 10.35
N ALA A 51 0.90 1.92 10.39
CA ALA A 51 -0.10 2.98 10.40
C ALA A 51 0.37 4.05 11.41
N PRO A 52 0.35 5.35 11.06
CA PRO A 52 0.74 6.37 12.03
C PRO A 52 -0.05 6.07 13.30
N ALA A 53 0.65 5.82 14.41
CA ALA A 53 0.00 5.61 15.69
C ALA A 53 -0.98 6.77 15.84
N ALA A 54 -2.28 6.44 15.96
CA ALA A 54 -3.27 7.44 16.29
C ALA A 54 -2.90 7.94 17.69
N HIS A 55 -2.10 9.02 17.73
CA HIS A 55 -1.89 9.77 18.95
C HIS A 55 -3.22 10.45 19.25
N GLY A 56 -3.90 9.93 20.28
CA GLY A 56 -5.03 10.60 20.93
C GLY A 56 -4.59 11.81 21.73
#